data_AF-A0A8I3AXI3-F1
#
_entry.id   AF-A0A8I3AXI3-F1
#
_cell.length_a   1.000
_cell.length_b   1.000
_cell.length_c   1.000
_cell.angle_alpha   90.00
_cell.angle_beta   90.00
_cell.angle_gamma   90.00
#
_symmetry.space_group_name_H-M   'P 1'
#
loop_
_entity.id
_entity.type
_entity.pdbx_description
1 polymer ?
#
loop_
_entity_poly.entity_id
_entity_poly.type
_entity_poly.pdbx_seq_one_letter_code
_entity_poly.pdbx_strand_id
1 'polypeptide(L)'
;MSSHQSKSAAAAQAQALQDQTRKEHKFEEMESALPDPRLPALQSAFSIPSVDNFSSYLGSRNPFGAGQRPLLQQTDFDNTAFKPGRLSSWQAEFVAAVFEKEPKVKVVDMVTSIAETLGLADDAEELATIEERLLPFLWDVRPARHLRITHFAAAEGWAVLSDVDDTIKVTQTSSPLGILRKTFVDPPSAVPGMPELYRHITSLISKEAPWFYLSASPYNLYPFLRNFCRQWYPHGTLILRDSSWRTIAGLLSALTQGTEQYKTDRIRKVHSWLPKRKLILIGDSTQSDPEAYGDIYREFDGWVKLILIRKVTDIAAVGIESKNEPKRFEEAFKDVPREAWHIFEDPAECNKIVEKVVAGA
;
A
#
# COMPACT_ATOMS: atom_id res chain seq x y z
N MET A 1 -31.47 5.52 -3.30
CA MET A 1 -31.48 5.59 -1.82
C MET A 1 -30.99 4.30 -1.13
N SER A 2 -30.81 3.15 -1.80
CA SER A 2 -30.33 1.90 -1.14
C SER A 2 -28.81 1.69 -1.09
N SER A 3 -28.00 2.46 -1.84
CA SER A 3 -26.52 2.31 -1.86
C SER A 3 -25.81 2.92 -0.65
N HIS A 4 -26.41 3.92 0.02
CA HIS A 4 -25.85 4.50 1.25
C HIS A 4 -26.08 3.63 2.48
N GLN A 5 -27.19 2.88 2.52
CA GLN A 5 -27.50 1.96 3.62
C GLN A 5 -26.61 0.70 3.61
N SER A 6 -26.19 0.20 2.43
CA SER A 6 -25.30 -0.98 2.38
C SER A 6 -23.85 -0.66 2.76
N LYS A 7 -23.37 0.55 2.43
CA LYS A 7 -22.03 1.03 2.82
C LYS A 7 -21.89 1.21 4.33
N SER A 8 -22.90 1.78 5.00
CA SER A 8 -22.87 1.92 6.46
C SER A 8 -22.96 0.57 7.16
N ALA A 9 -23.71 -0.39 6.59
CA ALA A 9 -23.83 -1.73 7.14
C ALA A 9 -22.51 -2.52 7.08
N ALA A 10 -21.80 -2.51 5.94
CA ALA A 10 -20.52 -3.22 5.80
C ALA A 10 -19.41 -2.62 6.68
N ALA A 11 -19.32 -1.29 6.74
CA ALA A 11 -18.37 -0.60 7.61
C ALA A 11 -18.69 -0.82 9.11
N ALA A 12 -19.98 -0.77 9.49
CA ALA A 12 -20.40 -1.07 10.86
C ALA A 12 -20.14 -2.54 11.24
N GLN A 13 -20.29 -3.46 10.28
CA GLN A 13 -19.99 -4.87 10.50
C GLN A 13 -18.49 -5.11 10.67
N ALA A 14 -17.64 -4.47 9.86
CA ALA A 14 -16.18 -4.52 10.03
C ALA A 14 -15.73 -3.93 11.38
N GLN A 15 -16.30 -2.79 11.78
CA GLN A 15 -16.02 -2.16 13.08
C GLN A 15 -16.46 -3.06 14.25
N ALA A 16 -17.67 -3.62 14.18
CA ALA A 16 -18.18 -4.52 15.22
C ALA A 16 -17.31 -5.79 15.38
N LEU A 17 -16.78 -6.30 14.27
CA LEU A 17 -15.87 -7.45 14.28
C LEU A 17 -14.51 -7.08 14.89
N GLN A 18 -13.99 -5.89 14.58
CA GLN A 18 -12.77 -5.37 15.19
C GLN A 18 -12.96 -5.21 16.71
N ASP A 19 -14.08 -4.62 17.13
CA ASP A 19 -14.38 -4.39 18.55
C ASP A 19 -14.57 -5.70 19.31
N GLN A 20 -15.24 -6.69 18.72
CA GLN A 20 -15.38 -8.03 19.28
C GLN A 20 -14.02 -8.70 19.46
N THR A 21 -13.18 -8.70 18.43
CA THR A 21 -11.83 -9.29 18.46
C THR A 21 -10.95 -8.62 19.52
N ARG A 22 -10.98 -7.28 19.58
CA ARG A 22 -10.24 -6.50 20.58
C ARG A 22 -10.66 -6.85 22.00
N LYS A 23 -11.96 -7.07 22.23
CA LYS A 23 -12.51 -7.46 23.53
C LYS A 23 -12.15 -8.90 23.91
N GLU A 24 -12.35 -9.85 23.00
CA GLU A 24 -12.07 -11.28 23.23
C GLU A 24 -10.59 -11.53 23.54
N HIS A 25 -9.70 -10.81 22.87
CA HIS A 25 -8.25 -10.95 23.04
C HIS A 25 -7.64 -9.92 24.00
N LYS A 26 -8.48 -9.20 24.75
CA LYS A 26 -8.06 -8.24 25.77
C LYS A 26 -7.00 -7.24 25.28
N PHE A 27 -7.19 -6.72 24.08
CA PHE A 27 -6.27 -5.76 23.48
C PHE A 27 -6.06 -4.54 24.37
N GLU A 28 -7.10 -4.09 25.05
CA GLU A 28 -7.02 -2.97 25.97
C GLU A 28 -6.06 -3.25 27.15
N GLU A 29 -6.04 -4.49 27.65
CA GLU A 29 -5.10 -4.93 28.69
C GLU A 29 -3.66 -5.01 28.13
N MET A 30 -3.47 -5.62 26.96
CA MET A 30 -2.16 -5.70 26.30
C MET A 30 -1.62 -4.32 25.91
N GLU A 31 -2.44 -3.44 25.34
CA GLU A 31 -2.08 -2.07 24.95
C GLU A 31 -1.78 -1.20 26.18
N SER A 32 -2.47 -1.41 27.30
CA SER A 32 -2.16 -0.76 28.58
C SER A 32 -0.84 -1.25 29.20
N ALA A 33 -0.41 -2.46 28.86
CA ALA A 33 0.86 -3.05 29.27
C ALA A 33 2.01 -2.71 28.30
N LEU A 34 1.69 -2.19 27.10
CA LEU A 34 2.72 -1.70 26.19
C LEU A 34 3.36 -0.44 26.79
N PRO A 35 4.68 -0.27 26.64
CA PRO A 35 5.34 0.91 27.16
C PRO A 35 4.83 2.16 26.43
N ASP A 36 4.43 3.19 27.18
CA ASP A 36 3.97 4.45 26.57
C ASP A 36 5.13 5.06 25.76
N PRO A 37 5.01 5.16 24.42
CA PRO A 37 6.06 5.67 23.56
C PRO A 37 6.35 7.17 23.78
N ARG A 38 5.55 7.85 24.61
CA ARG A 38 5.73 9.26 25.02
C ARG A 38 6.54 9.40 26.31
N LEU A 39 6.80 8.31 27.04
CA LEU A 39 7.62 8.34 28.26
C LEU A 39 9.12 8.11 27.94
N PRO A 40 10.04 8.77 28.66
CA PRO A 40 11.48 8.54 28.48
C PRO A 40 11.83 7.06 28.69
N ALA A 41 12.74 6.53 27.85
CA ALA A 41 13.11 5.10 27.78
C ALA A 41 13.51 4.43 29.12
N LEU A 42 13.87 5.23 30.13
CA LEU A 42 14.17 4.73 31.47
C LEU A 42 12.94 4.34 32.28
N GLN A 43 11.76 4.93 32.01
CA GLN A 43 10.52 4.61 32.75
C GLN A 43 9.76 3.42 32.13
N SER A 44 9.79 3.27 30.81
CA SER A 44 9.26 2.10 30.09
C SER A 44 10.00 0.79 30.43
N ALA A 45 11.23 0.89 30.92
CA ALA A 45 12.02 -0.25 31.35
C ALA A 45 11.52 -0.88 32.67
N PHE A 46 10.67 -0.22 33.45
CA PHE A 46 10.20 -0.74 34.75
C PHE A 46 8.81 -1.38 34.72
N SER A 47 8.08 -1.28 33.60
CA SER A 47 6.69 -1.75 33.45
C SER A 47 6.56 -3.09 32.71
N ILE A 48 7.67 -3.70 32.29
CA ILE A 48 7.71 -5.01 31.61
C ILE A 48 8.06 -6.09 32.65
N PRO A 49 7.37 -7.25 32.67
CA PRO A 49 7.72 -8.37 33.55
C PRO A 49 9.22 -8.69 33.50
N SER A 50 9.82 -8.88 34.67
CA SER A 50 11.28 -8.93 34.88
C SER A 50 12.03 -9.99 34.04
N VAL A 51 11.33 -10.98 33.48
CA VAL A 51 11.90 -12.04 32.63
C VAL A 51 12.15 -11.56 31.19
N ASP A 52 11.28 -10.70 30.65
CA ASP A 52 11.44 -10.17 29.28
C ASP A 52 12.48 -9.04 29.23
N ASN A 53 12.55 -8.26 30.31
CA ASN A 53 13.51 -7.16 30.42
C ASN A 53 14.96 -7.69 30.43
N PHE A 54 15.25 -8.75 31.21
CA PHE A 54 16.60 -9.31 31.30
C PHE A 54 17.06 -10.01 30.02
N SER A 55 16.13 -10.66 29.29
CA SER A 55 16.46 -11.36 28.05
C SER A 55 16.73 -10.41 26.87
N SER A 56 16.15 -9.20 26.90
CA SER A 56 16.40 -8.15 25.88
C SER A 56 17.82 -7.57 25.95
N TYR A 57 18.41 -7.46 27.14
CA TYR A 57 19.81 -7.00 27.33
C TYR A 57 20.87 -7.99 26.81
N LEU A 58 20.49 -9.25 26.57
CA LEU A 58 21.41 -10.27 26.04
C LEU A 58 21.65 -10.14 24.52
N GLY A 59 20.90 -9.27 23.83
CA GLY A 59 21.06 -9.02 22.41
C GLY A 59 21.08 -10.32 21.59
N SER A 60 22.09 -10.50 20.74
CA SER A 60 22.26 -11.70 19.90
C SER A 60 22.57 -12.99 20.67
N ARG A 61 22.71 -12.95 22.00
CA ARG A 61 22.99 -14.11 22.88
C ARG A 61 21.81 -14.48 23.77
N ASN A 62 20.61 -13.98 23.48
CA ASN A 62 19.41 -14.37 24.21
C ASN A 62 19.16 -15.90 24.06
N PRO A 63 19.22 -16.71 25.14
CA PRO A 63 19.00 -18.15 25.06
C PRO A 63 17.54 -18.54 24.74
N PHE A 64 16.60 -17.60 24.89
CA PHE A 64 15.20 -17.71 24.45
C PHE A 64 14.94 -17.02 23.10
N GLY A 65 15.86 -16.17 22.65
CA GLY A 65 15.88 -15.60 21.32
C GLY A 65 16.52 -16.58 20.37
N ALA A 66 15.72 -17.43 19.74
CA ALA A 66 16.24 -18.34 18.74
C ALA A 66 16.94 -17.55 17.61
N GLY A 67 18.25 -17.72 17.49
CA GLY A 67 18.99 -17.32 16.28
C GLY A 67 18.33 -17.96 15.07
N GLN A 68 18.10 -17.16 14.04
CA GLN A 68 17.31 -17.56 12.88
C GLN A 68 17.84 -18.87 12.26
N ARG A 69 17.01 -19.92 12.26
CA ARG A 69 17.06 -20.91 11.18
C ARG A 69 16.43 -20.25 9.96
N PRO A 70 17.03 -20.36 8.76
CA PRO A 70 16.61 -19.63 7.57
C PRO A 70 15.39 -20.31 6.93
N LEU A 71 14.27 -20.39 7.64
CA LEU A 71 13.01 -20.89 7.10
C LEU A 71 11.87 -20.26 7.90
N LEU A 72 11.51 -19.01 7.54
CA LEU A 72 10.16 -18.42 7.56
C LEU A 72 10.27 -16.91 7.41
N GLN A 73 9.61 -16.40 6.38
CA GLN A 73 9.63 -15.03 5.88
C GLN A 73 9.47 -14.00 7.01
N GLN A 74 10.51 -13.19 7.19
CA GLN A 74 10.46 -11.98 7.99
C GLN A 74 9.77 -10.90 7.14
N THR A 75 8.52 -10.55 7.43
CA THR A 75 7.88 -9.38 6.83
C THR A 75 8.48 -8.13 7.48
N ASP A 76 9.64 -7.70 7.00
CA ASP A 76 10.12 -6.34 7.27
C ASP A 76 9.08 -5.39 6.65
N PHE A 77 8.31 -4.70 7.48
CA PHE A 77 7.40 -3.68 6.97
C PHE A 77 8.25 -2.51 6.42
N ASP A 78 8.04 -2.16 5.15
CA ASP A 78 8.77 -1.08 4.47
C ASP A 78 8.27 0.32 4.88
N ASN A 79 7.96 0.51 6.17
CA ASN A 79 7.31 1.72 6.66
C ASN A 79 8.31 2.87 6.80
N THR A 80 7.86 4.06 6.43
CA THR A 80 8.61 5.30 6.55
C THR A 80 8.36 5.90 7.93
N ALA A 81 9.42 6.03 8.73
CA ALA A 81 9.34 6.81 9.96
C ALA A 81 9.37 8.31 9.64
N PHE A 82 8.51 9.07 10.31
CA PHE A 82 8.36 10.50 10.16
C PHE A 82 8.38 11.21 11.51
N LYS A 83 8.58 12.53 11.48
CA LYS A 83 8.65 13.36 12.68
C LYS A 83 7.67 14.52 12.58
N PRO A 84 6.50 14.45 13.24
CA PRO A 84 5.46 15.49 13.11
C PRO A 84 5.92 16.89 13.55
N GLY A 85 6.86 16.97 14.49
CA GLY A 85 7.42 18.23 14.94
C GLY A 85 8.88 18.11 15.35
N ARG A 86 9.62 19.22 15.34
CA ARG A 86 11.05 19.24 15.70
C ARG A 86 11.33 18.62 17.08
N LEU A 87 10.41 18.77 18.03
CA LEU A 87 10.51 18.26 19.40
C LEU A 87 9.74 16.95 19.64
N SER A 88 9.02 16.41 18.65
CA SER A 88 8.28 15.15 18.83
C SER A 88 9.22 13.93 18.79
N SER A 89 8.75 12.78 19.25
CA SER A 89 9.40 11.50 18.93
C SER A 89 9.22 11.16 17.45
N TRP A 90 10.09 10.27 16.94
CA TRP A 90 9.86 9.61 15.67
C TRP A 90 8.63 8.72 15.77
N GLN A 91 7.81 8.72 14.71
CA GLN A 91 6.60 7.92 14.61
C GLN A 91 6.66 7.10 13.32
N ALA A 92 6.09 5.90 13.34
CA ALA A 92 5.87 5.07 12.17
C ALA A 92 4.53 4.37 12.35
N GLU A 93 3.75 4.29 11.26
CA GLU A 93 2.48 3.57 11.27
C GLU A 93 2.68 2.16 10.74
N PHE A 94 2.07 1.17 11.39
CA PHE A 94 2.06 -0.22 10.96
C PHE A 94 0.62 -0.71 10.88
N VAL A 95 0.34 -1.57 9.91
CA VAL A 95 -0.91 -2.33 9.87
C VAL A 95 -0.66 -3.66 10.57
N ALA A 96 -1.42 -3.93 11.63
CA ALA A 96 -1.45 -5.21 12.29
C ALA A 96 -2.67 -5.99 11.78
N ALA A 97 -2.44 -7.16 11.18
CA ALA A 97 -3.50 -8.12 10.94
C ALA A 97 -3.76 -8.91 12.22
N VAL A 98 -5.01 -9.32 12.46
CA VAL A 98 -5.38 -10.23 13.54
C VAL A 98 -6.08 -11.41 12.91
N PHE A 99 -5.57 -12.62 13.16
CA PHE A 99 -6.12 -13.85 12.59
C PHE A 99 -6.85 -14.64 13.66
N GLU A 100 -7.99 -15.23 13.29
CA GLU A 100 -8.76 -16.12 14.16
C GLU A 100 -8.02 -17.48 14.26
N LYS A 101 -8.03 -18.07 15.45
CA LYS A 101 -7.34 -19.34 15.76
C LYS A 101 -7.82 -20.53 14.93
N GLU A 102 -9.05 -20.47 14.42
CA GLU A 102 -9.62 -21.47 13.54
C GLU A 102 -10.06 -20.78 12.24
N PRO A 103 -9.50 -21.17 11.08
CA PRO A 103 -9.93 -20.60 9.82
C PRO A 103 -11.38 -21.03 9.55
N LYS A 104 -12.30 -20.07 9.50
CA LYS A 104 -13.71 -20.30 9.15
C LYS A 104 -13.89 -20.85 7.71
N VAL A 105 -12.86 -20.71 6.87
CA VAL A 105 -12.79 -21.21 5.48
C VAL A 105 -11.42 -21.85 5.27
N LYS A 106 -11.35 -23.06 4.73
CA LYS A 106 -10.06 -23.71 4.49
C LYS A 106 -9.38 -23.11 3.26
N VAL A 107 -8.05 -23.10 3.26
CA VAL A 107 -7.20 -22.68 2.11
C VAL A 107 -7.66 -23.36 0.83
N VAL A 108 -7.86 -24.69 0.92
CA VAL A 108 -8.31 -25.54 -0.18
C VAL A 108 -9.63 -25.03 -0.75
N ASP A 109 -10.61 -24.70 0.10
CA ASP A 109 -11.91 -24.20 -0.35
C ASP A 109 -11.77 -22.87 -1.12
N MET A 110 -10.83 -22.01 -0.70
CA MET A 110 -10.56 -20.73 -1.38
C MET A 110 -9.82 -20.92 -2.70
N VAL A 111 -8.81 -21.81 -2.73
CA VAL A 111 -8.07 -22.15 -3.95
C VAL A 111 -9.02 -22.73 -4.98
N THR A 112 -9.84 -23.72 -4.58
CA THR A 112 -10.86 -24.33 -5.45
C THR A 112 -11.87 -23.28 -5.94
N SER A 113 -12.36 -22.41 -5.06
CA SER A 113 -13.32 -21.39 -5.46
C SER A 113 -12.73 -20.36 -6.46
N ILE A 114 -11.46 -19.97 -6.31
CA ILE A 114 -10.78 -19.11 -7.29
C ILE A 114 -10.56 -19.87 -8.60
N ALA A 115 -10.14 -21.13 -8.54
CA ALA A 115 -9.92 -21.97 -9.71
C ALA A 115 -11.20 -22.16 -10.53
N GLU A 116 -12.32 -22.51 -9.88
CA GLU A 116 -13.64 -22.63 -10.50
C GLU A 116 -14.08 -21.31 -11.13
N THR A 117 -13.90 -20.20 -10.41
CA THR A 117 -14.23 -18.85 -10.91
C THR A 117 -13.43 -18.49 -12.16
N LEU A 118 -12.18 -18.95 -12.26
CA LEU A 118 -11.29 -18.75 -13.39
C LEU A 118 -11.43 -19.82 -14.49
N GLY A 119 -12.25 -20.86 -14.28
CA GLY A 119 -12.42 -21.97 -15.20
C GLY A 119 -11.16 -22.84 -15.36
N LEU A 120 -10.34 -22.95 -14.30
CA LEU A 120 -9.15 -23.80 -14.28
C LEU A 120 -9.52 -25.27 -14.01
N ALA A 121 -8.76 -26.20 -14.58
CA ALA A 121 -8.91 -27.63 -14.32
C ALA A 121 -8.37 -28.01 -12.93
N ASP A 122 -8.85 -29.13 -12.39
CA ASP A 122 -8.47 -29.63 -11.05
C ASP A 122 -6.99 -30.03 -10.94
N ASP A 123 -6.32 -30.27 -12.07
CA ASP A 123 -4.90 -30.64 -12.17
C ASP A 123 -4.01 -29.49 -12.69
N ALA A 124 -4.56 -28.27 -12.77
CA ALA A 124 -3.85 -27.10 -13.28
C ALA A 124 -2.63 -26.75 -12.40
N GLU A 125 -1.47 -26.53 -13.02
CA GLU A 125 -0.24 -26.08 -12.31
C GLU A 125 -0.45 -24.73 -11.62
N GLU A 126 -1.37 -23.91 -12.16
CA GLU A 126 -1.80 -22.63 -11.61
C GLU A 126 -2.35 -22.73 -10.18
N LEU A 127 -2.88 -23.88 -9.77
CA LEU A 127 -3.40 -24.08 -8.40
C LEU A 127 -2.33 -23.87 -7.33
N ALA A 128 -1.10 -24.31 -7.60
CA ALA A 128 0.02 -24.09 -6.69
C ALA A 128 0.36 -22.60 -6.54
N THR A 129 0.25 -21.84 -7.64
CA THR A 129 0.48 -20.37 -7.62
C THR A 129 -0.63 -19.65 -6.86
N ILE A 130 -1.89 -20.07 -7.05
CA ILE A 130 -3.04 -19.53 -6.31
C ILE A 130 -2.88 -19.81 -4.81
N GLU A 131 -2.53 -21.04 -4.45
CA GLU A 131 -2.28 -21.44 -3.07
C GLU A 131 -1.14 -20.61 -2.46
N GLU A 132 0.02 -20.55 -3.11
CA GLU A 132 1.16 -19.76 -2.64
C GLU A 132 0.79 -18.29 -2.39
N ARG A 133 0.04 -17.69 -3.32
CA ARG A 133 -0.40 -16.30 -3.19
C ARG A 133 -1.48 -16.12 -2.13
N LEU A 134 -2.26 -17.15 -1.80
CA LEU A 134 -3.24 -17.13 -0.72
C LEU A 134 -2.65 -17.44 0.65
N LEU A 135 -1.54 -18.19 0.74
CA LEU A 135 -0.95 -18.58 2.03
C LEU A 135 -0.70 -17.41 3.00
N PRO A 136 -0.23 -16.22 2.57
CA PRO A 136 -0.07 -15.09 3.48
C PRO A 136 -1.37 -14.58 4.12
N PHE A 137 -2.52 -14.95 3.56
CA PHE A 137 -3.85 -14.60 4.06
C PHE A 137 -4.26 -15.48 5.24
N LEU A 138 -3.48 -16.54 5.52
CA LEU A 138 -3.78 -17.60 6.49
C LEU A 138 -2.67 -17.74 7.54
N TRP A 139 -1.67 -16.85 7.51
CA TRP A 139 -0.59 -16.87 8.47
C TRP A 139 -1.06 -16.30 9.80
N ASP A 140 -0.90 -17.08 10.86
CA ASP A 140 -1.08 -16.58 12.22
C ASP A 140 -0.08 -15.48 12.57
N VAL A 141 -0.56 -14.45 13.27
CA VAL A 141 0.31 -13.46 13.91
C VAL A 141 1.02 -14.13 15.07
N ARG A 142 2.34 -14.30 14.91
CA ARG A 142 3.21 -14.79 15.98
C ARG A 142 3.51 -13.62 16.94
N PRO A 143 3.30 -13.79 18.26
CA PRO A 143 3.63 -12.75 19.23
C PRO A 143 5.13 -12.45 19.28
N ALA A 144 5.47 -11.23 19.69
CA ALA A 144 6.82 -10.73 19.98
C ALA A 144 7.83 -10.85 18.82
N ARG A 145 7.67 -9.99 17.80
CA ARG A 145 8.71 -9.76 16.79
C ARG A 145 9.27 -8.33 16.92
N HIS A 146 10.58 -8.21 16.84
CA HIS A 146 11.27 -6.92 16.75
C HIS A 146 11.12 -6.38 15.33
N LEU A 147 10.64 -5.14 15.21
CA LEU A 147 10.60 -4.42 13.93
C LEU A 147 11.82 -3.51 13.83
N ARG A 148 12.59 -3.65 12.76
CA ARG A 148 13.68 -2.73 12.45
C ARG A 148 13.16 -1.65 11.51
N ILE A 149 13.07 -0.42 12.00
CA ILE A 149 12.82 0.74 11.15
C ILE A 149 14.10 1.01 10.36
N THR A 150 14.04 0.88 9.03
CA THR A 150 15.20 1.05 8.15
C THR A 150 15.22 2.37 7.41
N HIS A 151 14.10 3.11 7.37
CA HIS A 151 13.99 4.35 6.60
C HIS A 151 13.42 5.51 7.44
N PHE A 152 14.16 6.61 7.49
CA PHE A 152 13.80 7.82 8.22
C PHE A 152 13.67 8.97 7.23
N ALA A 153 12.45 9.47 7.05
CA ALA A 153 12.23 10.64 6.21
C ALA A 153 12.59 11.90 7.01
N ALA A 154 13.58 12.67 6.52
CA ALA A 154 13.78 14.05 6.96
C ALA A 154 12.50 14.89 6.78
N ALA A 155 12.36 15.99 7.52
CA ALA A 155 11.15 16.81 7.47
C ALA A 155 10.94 17.51 6.12
N GLU A 156 12.03 17.85 5.43
CA GLU A 156 12.05 18.59 4.16
C GLU A 156 12.73 17.75 3.07
N GLY A 157 12.61 18.21 1.82
CA GLY A 157 13.08 17.51 0.63
C GLY A 157 11.94 16.96 -0.21
N TRP A 158 12.24 16.02 -1.09
CA TRP A 158 11.28 15.45 -2.03
C TRP A 158 10.64 14.16 -1.52
N ALA A 159 9.42 13.89 -1.91
CA ALA A 159 8.76 12.59 -1.75
C ALA A 159 8.10 12.21 -3.08
N VAL A 160 7.92 10.92 -3.31
CA VAL A 160 7.16 10.41 -4.47
C VAL A 160 6.06 9.51 -3.97
N LEU A 161 4.85 9.71 -4.48
CA LEU A 161 3.74 8.78 -4.31
C LEU A 161 3.30 8.30 -5.69
N SER A 162 3.22 6.99 -5.82
CA SER A 162 3.01 6.26 -7.06
C SER A 162 1.83 5.31 -6.89
N ASP A 163 0.88 5.33 -7.81
CA ASP A 163 -0.11 4.25 -7.89
C ASP A 163 0.54 2.95 -8.38
N VAL A 164 -0.07 1.81 -8.05
CA VAL A 164 0.49 0.50 -8.40
C VAL A 164 -0.07 -0.06 -9.71
N ASP A 165 -1.38 -0.35 -9.72
CA ASP A 165 -2.03 -1.12 -10.77
C ASP A 165 -2.19 -0.26 -12.03
N ASP A 166 -1.78 -0.76 -13.21
CA ASP A 166 -1.75 -0.05 -14.51
C ASP A 166 -0.85 1.22 -14.58
N THR A 167 -0.32 1.69 -13.45
CA THR A 167 0.75 2.69 -13.37
C THR A 167 2.15 2.06 -13.45
N ILE A 168 2.49 1.17 -12.51
CA ILE A 168 3.81 0.48 -12.49
C ILE A 168 3.69 -1.02 -12.79
N LYS A 169 2.57 -1.65 -12.42
CA LYS A 169 2.31 -3.07 -12.66
C LYS A 169 1.26 -3.21 -13.75
N VAL A 170 1.54 -4.00 -14.77
CA VAL A 170 0.59 -4.30 -15.84
C VAL A 170 -0.56 -5.16 -15.29
N THR A 171 -1.78 -4.64 -15.27
CA THR A 171 -2.99 -5.42 -14.90
C THR A 171 -3.81 -5.72 -16.16
N GLN A 172 -3.90 -4.79 -17.12
CA GLN A 172 -4.44 -5.04 -18.47
C GLN A 172 -5.89 -5.58 -18.50
N THR A 173 -6.73 -5.27 -17.50
CA THR A 173 -8.14 -5.71 -17.49
C THR A 173 -9.00 -4.92 -16.52
N SER A 174 -10.17 -4.48 -16.97
CA SER A 174 -11.25 -3.95 -16.13
C SER A 174 -12.24 -5.03 -15.67
N SER A 175 -12.10 -6.26 -16.18
CA SER A 175 -12.98 -7.36 -15.80
C SER A 175 -12.57 -7.95 -14.45
N PRO A 176 -13.53 -8.21 -13.53
CA PRO A 176 -13.27 -8.85 -12.24
C PRO A 176 -12.47 -10.16 -12.37
N LEU A 177 -12.82 -10.99 -13.36
CA LEU A 177 -12.12 -12.26 -13.63
C LEU A 177 -10.67 -12.05 -14.09
N GLY A 178 -10.44 -11.08 -14.97
CA GLY A 178 -9.09 -10.75 -15.40
C GLY A 178 -8.24 -10.25 -14.23
N ILE A 179 -8.80 -9.46 -13.31
CA ILE A 179 -8.08 -8.97 -12.12
C ILE A 179 -7.69 -10.16 -11.24
N LEU A 180 -8.60 -11.11 -11.01
CA LEU A 180 -8.29 -12.34 -10.26
C LEU A 180 -7.17 -13.13 -10.94
N ARG A 181 -7.24 -13.35 -12.25
CA ARG A 181 -6.20 -14.08 -12.99
C ARG A 181 -4.85 -13.38 -12.88
N LYS A 182 -4.79 -12.08 -13.13
CA LYS A 182 -3.54 -11.29 -13.04
C LYS A 182 -2.97 -11.25 -11.63
N THR A 183 -3.83 -11.31 -10.62
CA THR A 183 -3.45 -11.25 -9.22
C THR A 183 -3.00 -12.60 -8.68
N PHE A 184 -3.67 -13.70 -9.03
CA PHE A 184 -3.44 -15.02 -8.42
C PHE A 184 -2.78 -16.05 -9.34
N VAL A 185 -2.71 -15.80 -10.65
CA VAL A 185 -2.21 -16.78 -11.62
C VAL A 185 -1.01 -16.22 -12.37
N ASP A 186 -1.19 -15.14 -13.14
CA ASP A 186 -0.16 -14.67 -14.05
C ASP A 186 1.07 -14.12 -13.29
N PRO A 187 2.30 -14.29 -13.81
CA PRO A 187 3.47 -13.60 -13.27
C PRO A 187 3.33 -12.08 -13.46
N PRO A 188 3.65 -11.26 -12.44
CA PRO A 188 3.52 -9.81 -12.57
C PRO A 188 4.61 -9.24 -13.48
N SER A 189 4.25 -8.25 -14.30
CA SER A 189 5.18 -7.54 -15.16
C SER A 189 5.15 -6.03 -14.89
N ALA A 190 6.33 -5.41 -14.97
CA ALA A 190 6.47 -3.97 -14.91
C ALA A 190 5.96 -3.32 -16.20
N VAL A 191 5.33 -2.16 -16.07
CA VAL A 191 4.99 -1.32 -17.22
C VAL A 191 6.29 -0.90 -17.92
N PRO A 192 6.44 -1.13 -19.24
CA PRO A 192 7.66 -0.78 -19.97
C PRO A 192 8.07 0.68 -19.77
N GLY A 193 9.36 0.93 -19.52
CA GLY A 193 9.91 2.29 -19.33
C GLY A 193 9.72 2.90 -17.93
N MET A 194 8.79 2.38 -17.12
CA MET A 194 8.55 2.91 -15.77
C MET A 194 9.70 2.64 -14.80
N PRO A 195 10.36 1.46 -14.77
CA PRO A 195 11.57 1.26 -13.96
C PRO A 195 12.69 2.25 -14.29
N GLU A 196 12.87 2.60 -15.57
CA GLU A 196 13.84 3.59 -16.05
C GLU A 196 13.49 5.00 -15.52
N LEU A 197 12.23 5.41 -15.66
CA LEU A 197 11.75 6.69 -15.16
C LEU A 197 11.95 6.82 -13.64
N TYR A 198 11.65 5.77 -12.86
CA TYR A 198 11.75 5.81 -11.41
C TYR A 198 13.22 5.85 -10.94
N ARG A 199 14.11 5.12 -11.63
CA ARG A 199 15.56 5.24 -11.41
C ARG A 199 16.06 6.65 -11.73
N HIS A 200 15.57 7.26 -12.80
CA HIS A 200 15.93 8.62 -13.18
C HIS A 200 15.45 9.63 -12.13
N ILE A 201 14.18 9.59 -11.72
CA ILE A 201 13.64 10.44 -10.64
C ILE A 201 14.49 10.29 -9.37
N THR A 202 14.77 9.06 -8.94
CA THR A 202 15.60 8.77 -7.75
C THR A 202 16.99 9.41 -7.83
N SER A 203 17.59 9.46 -9.02
CA SER A 203 18.89 10.09 -9.23
C SER A 203 18.87 11.62 -9.03
N LEU A 204 17.71 12.26 -9.12
CA LEU A 204 17.53 13.71 -9.01
C LEU A 204 17.13 14.17 -7.60
N ILE A 205 16.34 13.39 -6.87
CA ILE A 205 15.64 13.86 -5.64
C ILE A 205 16.26 13.42 -4.30
N SER A 206 17.45 12.81 -4.34
CA SER A 206 18.16 12.09 -3.26
C SER A 206 17.68 10.65 -3.02
N LYS A 207 18.62 9.78 -2.63
CA LYS A 207 18.37 8.36 -2.34
C LYS A 207 17.56 8.14 -1.05
N GLU A 208 17.52 9.15 -0.19
CA GLU A 208 16.79 9.14 1.09
C GLU A 208 15.34 9.64 0.93
N ALA A 209 14.95 10.11 -0.26
CA ALA A 209 13.58 10.51 -0.55
C ALA A 209 12.61 9.34 -0.29
N PRO A 210 11.57 9.51 0.53
CA PRO A 210 10.59 8.46 0.76
C PRO A 210 9.74 8.24 -0.49
N TRP A 211 9.57 6.97 -0.83
CA TRP A 211 8.64 6.49 -1.85
C TRP A 211 7.42 5.89 -1.18
N PHE A 212 6.25 6.20 -1.71
CA PHE A 212 4.97 5.62 -1.31
C PHE A 212 4.33 4.95 -2.51
N TYR A 213 3.96 3.68 -2.38
CA TYR A 213 3.21 2.94 -3.38
C TYR A 213 1.78 2.80 -2.88
N LEU A 214 0.84 3.50 -3.50
CA LEU A 214 -0.57 3.49 -3.11
C LEU A 214 -1.32 2.53 -4.03
N SER A 215 -2.15 1.65 -3.47
CA SER A 215 -3.07 0.83 -4.27
C SER A 215 -4.40 0.68 -3.55
N ALA A 216 -5.47 0.61 -4.35
CA ALA A 216 -6.81 0.26 -3.89
C ALA A 216 -6.98 -1.25 -3.64
N SER A 217 -5.95 -2.04 -3.95
CA SER A 217 -5.89 -3.47 -3.64
C SER A 217 -5.99 -3.74 -2.14
N PRO A 218 -6.65 -4.84 -1.72
CA PRO A 218 -6.76 -5.22 -0.31
C PRO A 218 -5.40 -5.55 0.29
N TYR A 219 -5.24 -5.25 1.58
CA TYR A 219 -3.98 -5.39 2.32
C TYR A 219 -3.37 -6.78 2.26
N ASN A 220 -4.18 -7.82 2.09
CA ASN A 220 -3.67 -9.18 1.99
C ASN A 220 -2.73 -9.42 0.79
N LEU A 221 -2.82 -8.60 -0.26
CA LEU A 221 -1.89 -8.64 -1.39
C LEU A 221 -0.52 -8.00 -1.07
N TYR A 222 -0.30 -7.56 0.17
CA TYR A 222 0.93 -6.91 0.60
C TYR A 222 2.19 -7.72 0.24
N PRO A 223 2.33 -9.02 0.55
CA PRO A 223 3.57 -9.75 0.25
C PRO A 223 3.85 -9.84 -1.25
N PHE A 224 2.81 -10.07 -2.05
CA PHE A 224 2.89 -10.14 -3.51
C PHE A 224 3.32 -8.80 -4.10
N LEU A 225 2.59 -7.72 -3.80
CA LEU A 225 2.87 -6.39 -4.32
C LEU A 225 4.19 -5.83 -3.81
N ARG A 226 4.57 -6.13 -2.56
CA ARG A 226 5.86 -5.75 -2.00
C ARG A 226 7.02 -6.41 -2.74
N ASN A 227 6.93 -7.71 -3.00
CA ASN A 227 7.97 -8.43 -3.75
C ASN A 227 8.11 -7.87 -5.17
N PHE A 228 6.98 -7.59 -5.82
CA PHE A 228 6.96 -6.93 -7.12
C PHE A 228 7.65 -5.56 -7.07
N CYS A 229 7.27 -4.69 -6.12
CA CYS A 229 7.87 -3.36 -5.99
C CYS A 229 9.39 -3.45 -5.77
N ARG A 230 9.84 -4.33 -4.88
CA ARG A 230 11.27 -4.55 -4.59
C ARG A 230 12.09 -5.04 -5.77
N GLN A 231 11.47 -5.75 -6.71
CA GLN A 231 12.17 -6.27 -7.88
C GLN A 231 12.50 -5.17 -8.89
N TRP A 232 11.63 -4.16 -9.02
CA TRP A 232 11.66 -3.22 -10.15
C TRP A 232 11.82 -1.75 -9.76
N TYR A 233 11.47 -1.38 -8.53
CA TYR A 233 11.30 0.01 -8.12
C TYR A 233 12.09 0.36 -6.84
N PRO A 234 12.31 1.66 -6.57
CA PRO A 234 12.92 2.11 -5.32
C PRO A 234 12.22 1.54 -4.09
N HIS A 235 12.97 1.36 -2.99
CA HIS A 235 12.38 0.95 -1.72
C HIS A 235 11.39 2.02 -1.24
N GLY A 236 10.19 1.59 -0.82
CA GLY A 236 9.13 2.49 -0.41
C GLY A 236 8.01 1.82 0.37
N THR A 237 7.22 2.65 1.05
CA THR A 237 6.08 2.22 1.86
C THR A 237 4.89 1.88 0.97
N LEU A 238 4.46 0.62 1.02
CA LEU A 238 3.26 0.15 0.32
C LEU A 238 2.01 0.40 1.18
N ILE A 239 1.08 1.21 0.66
CA ILE A 239 -0.19 1.59 1.29
C ILE A 239 -1.31 0.89 0.54
N LEU A 240 -1.95 -0.08 1.21
CA LEU A 240 -3.05 -0.88 0.67
C LEU A 240 -4.35 -0.63 1.42
N ARG A 241 -5.45 -1.01 0.79
CA ARG A 241 -6.78 -0.82 1.34
C ARG A 241 -7.03 -1.77 2.50
N ASP A 242 -7.49 -1.21 3.61
CA ASP A 242 -8.00 -1.99 4.74
C ASP A 242 -9.39 -2.53 4.37
N SER A 243 -9.40 -3.70 3.74
CA SER A 243 -10.62 -4.40 3.35
C SER A 243 -10.43 -5.88 3.59
N SER A 244 -11.13 -6.39 4.61
CA SER A 244 -11.29 -7.82 4.83
C SER A 244 -12.28 -8.36 3.81
N TRP A 245 -11.83 -9.27 2.96
CA TRP A 245 -12.73 -10.01 2.08
C TRP A 245 -12.92 -11.41 2.67
N ARG A 246 -14.18 -11.76 2.97
CA ARG A 246 -14.56 -13.09 3.48
C ARG A 246 -14.98 -14.04 2.37
N THR A 247 -15.17 -13.52 1.15
CA THR A 247 -15.63 -14.23 -0.03
C THR A 247 -15.00 -13.62 -1.29
N ILE A 248 -14.91 -14.39 -2.38
CA ILE A 248 -14.41 -13.90 -3.68
C ILE A 248 -15.27 -12.73 -4.18
N ALA A 249 -16.58 -12.79 -3.99
CA ALA A 249 -17.47 -11.66 -4.30
C ALA A 249 -17.10 -10.39 -3.50
N GLY A 250 -16.76 -10.54 -2.21
CA GLY A 250 -16.27 -9.44 -1.39
C GLY A 250 -14.94 -8.88 -1.88
N LEU A 251 -14.02 -9.75 -2.32
CA LEU A 251 -12.74 -9.35 -2.92
C LEU A 251 -12.95 -8.54 -4.20
N LEU A 252 -13.79 -9.02 -5.11
CA LEU A 252 -14.11 -8.33 -6.36
C LEU A 252 -14.80 -6.97 -6.13
N SER A 253 -15.69 -6.89 -5.14
CA SER A 253 -16.31 -5.62 -4.74
C SER A 253 -15.28 -4.66 -4.14
N ALA A 254 -14.34 -5.15 -3.33
CA ALA A 254 -13.27 -4.35 -2.74
C ALA A 254 -12.30 -3.81 -3.79
N LEU A 255 -12.10 -4.51 -4.90
CA LEU A 255 -11.24 -4.08 -6.00
C LEU A 255 -11.86 -2.99 -6.89
N THR A 256 -13.17 -2.77 -6.81
CA THR A 256 -13.91 -1.94 -7.80
C THR A 256 -14.60 -0.70 -7.23
N GLN A 257 -14.74 -0.56 -5.92
CA GLN A 257 -15.52 0.54 -5.32
C GLN A 257 -14.67 1.60 -4.61
N GLY A 258 -15.07 2.88 -4.70
CA GLY A 258 -14.60 3.95 -3.81
C GLY A 258 -13.13 4.35 -3.93
N THR A 259 -12.52 4.15 -5.09
CA THR A 259 -11.07 4.38 -5.32
C THR A 259 -10.63 5.81 -5.10
N GLU A 260 -11.38 6.79 -5.60
CA GLU A 260 -11.03 8.21 -5.50
C GLU A 260 -10.96 8.71 -4.04
N GLN A 261 -12.04 8.52 -3.27
CA GLN A 261 -12.09 8.93 -1.86
C GLN A 261 -11.02 8.22 -1.03
N TYR A 262 -10.82 6.93 -1.28
CA TYR A 262 -9.74 6.19 -0.63
C TYR A 262 -8.36 6.77 -0.96
N LYS A 263 -8.07 7.08 -2.23
CA LYS A 263 -6.77 7.64 -2.63
C LYS A 263 -6.55 9.03 -2.02
N THR A 264 -7.54 9.92 -2.09
CA THR A 264 -7.45 11.25 -1.47
C THR A 264 -7.20 11.15 0.04
N ASP A 265 -7.94 10.31 0.78
CA ASP A 265 -7.76 10.14 2.23
C ASP A 265 -6.36 9.61 2.59
N ARG A 266 -5.80 8.68 1.79
CA ARG A 266 -4.45 8.17 2.02
C ARG A 266 -3.38 9.20 1.70
N ILE A 267 -3.57 10.01 0.67
CA ILE A 267 -2.64 11.08 0.33
C ILE A 267 -2.68 12.21 1.38
N ARG A 268 -3.86 12.59 1.89
CA ARG A 268 -4.01 13.49 3.05
C ARG A 268 -3.25 12.96 4.27
N LYS A 269 -3.30 11.64 4.49
CA LYS A 269 -2.55 11.01 5.57
C LYS A 269 -1.04 11.17 5.38
N VAL A 270 -0.53 10.92 4.18
CA VAL A 270 0.89 11.16 3.85
C VAL A 270 1.26 12.64 4.01
N HIS A 271 0.38 13.57 3.63
CA HIS A 271 0.57 15.01 3.90
C HIS A 271 0.72 15.28 5.40
N SER A 272 -0.13 14.68 6.24
CA SER A 272 -0.04 14.85 7.70
C SER A 272 1.30 14.39 8.29
N TRP A 273 1.97 13.43 7.63
CA TRP A 273 3.27 12.92 8.03
C TRP A 273 4.42 13.80 7.55
N LEU A 274 4.32 14.31 6.31
CA LEU A 274 5.40 14.99 5.59
C LEU A 274 4.92 16.29 4.92
N PRO A 275 4.36 17.25 5.67
CA PRO A 275 3.69 18.43 5.10
C PRO A 275 4.67 19.43 4.46
N LYS A 276 5.95 19.37 4.82
CA LYS A 276 7.00 20.28 4.33
C LYS A 276 7.80 19.73 3.15
N ARG A 277 7.49 18.50 2.71
CA ARG A 277 8.14 17.92 1.54
C ARG A 277 7.47 18.38 0.25
N LYS A 278 8.22 18.33 -0.84
CA LYS A 278 7.72 18.54 -2.19
C LYS A 278 7.30 17.20 -2.76
N LEU A 279 6.05 17.05 -3.20
CA LEU A 279 5.51 15.77 -3.65
C LEU A 279 5.46 15.67 -5.18
N ILE A 280 5.89 14.53 -5.72
CA ILE A 280 5.59 14.08 -7.07
C ILE A 280 4.52 12.99 -6.97
N LEU A 281 3.41 13.16 -7.69
CA LEU A 281 2.33 12.18 -7.82
C LEU A 281 2.44 11.49 -9.18
N ILE A 282 2.39 10.15 -9.19
CA ILE A 282 2.43 9.36 -10.42
C ILE A 282 1.25 8.38 -10.40
N GLY A 283 0.47 8.33 -11.46
CA GLY A 283 -0.72 7.49 -11.57
C GLY A 283 -1.07 7.18 -13.01
N ASP A 284 -2.27 6.64 -13.24
CA ASP A 284 -2.74 6.25 -14.56
C ASP A 284 -4.13 6.80 -14.89
N SER A 285 -4.49 6.71 -16.17
CA SER A 285 -5.80 7.14 -16.65
C SER A 285 -6.90 6.10 -16.47
N THR A 286 -6.61 4.85 -16.09
CA THR A 286 -7.62 3.80 -15.93
C THR A 286 -8.44 3.95 -14.66
N GLN A 287 -7.88 4.54 -13.60
CA GLN A 287 -8.55 4.80 -12.32
C GLN A 287 -8.78 6.29 -12.08
N SER A 288 -9.24 6.64 -10.87
CA SER A 288 -9.54 8.02 -10.47
C SER A 288 -8.31 8.85 -10.07
N ASP A 289 -7.12 8.53 -10.59
CA ASP A 289 -5.89 9.25 -10.25
C ASP A 289 -5.91 10.71 -10.71
N PRO A 290 -6.36 11.04 -11.93
CA PRO A 290 -6.45 12.44 -12.34
C PRO A 290 -7.29 13.27 -11.38
N GLU A 291 -8.48 12.76 -11.01
CA GLU A 291 -9.42 13.42 -10.11
C GLU A 291 -8.83 13.56 -8.71
N ALA A 292 -8.35 12.45 -8.14
CA ALA A 292 -7.78 12.44 -6.79
C ALA A 292 -6.54 13.35 -6.68
N TYR A 293 -5.66 13.36 -7.68
CA TYR A 293 -4.45 14.18 -7.66
C TYR A 293 -4.75 15.67 -7.90
N GLY A 294 -5.73 15.98 -8.75
CA GLY A 294 -6.23 17.34 -8.92
C GLY A 294 -6.82 17.90 -7.62
N ASP A 295 -7.61 17.11 -6.90
CA ASP A 295 -8.19 17.51 -5.61
C ASP A 295 -7.11 17.77 -4.56
N ILE A 296 -6.14 16.85 -4.44
CA ILE A 296 -5.02 17.02 -3.50
C ILE A 296 -4.17 18.25 -3.83
N TYR A 297 -3.94 18.53 -5.11
CA TYR A 297 -3.20 19.73 -5.53
C TYR A 297 -3.90 21.00 -5.05
N ARG A 298 -5.23 21.07 -5.25
CA ARG A 298 -6.05 22.22 -4.83
C ARG A 298 -6.17 22.34 -3.31
N GLU A 299 -6.17 21.22 -2.60
CA GLU A 299 -6.30 21.18 -1.14
C GLU A 299 -5.02 21.64 -0.43
N PHE A 300 -3.84 21.29 -0.94
CA PHE A 300 -2.55 21.58 -0.30
C PHE A 300 -1.65 22.44 -1.18
N ASP A 301 -1.88 23.76 -1.12
CA ASP A 301 -1.13 24.73 -1.90
C ASP A 301 0.39 24.59 -1.70
N GLY A 302 1.11 24.54 -2.81
CA GLY A 302 2.57 24.41 -2.84
C GLY A 302 3.14 23.05 -2.41
N TRP A 303 2.34 22.06 -2.00
CA TRP A 303 2.85 20.74 -1.59
C TRP A 303 3.15 19.83 -2.80
N VAL A 304 2.18 19.65 -3.68
CA VAL A 304 2.33 18.89 -4.92
C VAL A 304 3.05 19.74 -5.96
N LYS A 305 4.19 19.26 -6.47
CA LYS A 305 5.00 19.97 -7.47
C LYS A 305 4.85 19.42 -8.88
N LEU A 306 4.48 18.16 -9.01
CA LEU A 306 4.32 17.50 -10.31
C LEU A 306 3.35 16.33 -10.20
N ILE A 307 2.45 16.24 -11.17
CA ILE A 307 1.53 15.13 -11.38
C ILE A 307 1.83 14.50 -12.74
N LEU A 308 2.13 13.21 -12.76
CA LEU A 308 2.36 12.45 -13.99
C LEU A 308 1.26 11.38 -14.12
N ILE A 309 0.48 11.46 -15.21
CA ILE A 309 -0.57 10.49 -15.51
C ILE A 309 -0.17 9.68 -16.73
N ARG A 310 0.04 8.38 -16.54
CA ARG A 310 0.21 7.43 -17.64
C ARG A 310 -1.13 7.27 -18.35
N LYS A 311 -1.18 7.67 -19.61
CA LYS A 311 -2.32 7.39 -20.49
C LYS A 311 -2.23 5.97 -20.99
N VAL A 312 -3.17 5.16 -20.55
CA VAL A 312 -3.16 3.73 -20.82
C VAL A 312 -3.92 3.45 -22.11
N THR A 313 -3.19 3.05 -23.15
CA THR A 313 -3.73 2.78 -24.51
C THR A 313 -3.57 1.33 -24.94
N ASP A 314 -2.81 0.53 -24.17
CA ASP A 314 -2.43 -0.85 -24.46
C ASP A 314 -3.41 -1.90 -23.89
N ILE A 315 -4.63 -1.50 -23.53
CA ILE A 315 -5.63 -2.40 -22.96
C ILE A 315 -6.82 -2.56 -23.92
N ALA A 316 -7.20 -3.81 -24.19
CA ALA A 316 -8.47 -4.17 -24.84
C ALA A 316 -9.65 -4.12 -23.85
N ALA A 317 -9.77 -3.03 -23.08
CA ALA A 317 -10.81 -2.88 -22.07
C ALA A 317 -11.93 -1.99 -22.60
N VAL A 318 -13.16 -2.47 -22.48
CA VAL A 318 -14.37 -1.70 -22.78
C VAL A 318 -14.36 -0.40 -21.97
N GLY A 319 -14.51 0.74 -22.66
CA GLY A 319 -14.61 2.07 -22.05
C GLY A 319 -13.29 2.79 -21.80
N ILE A 320 -12.15 2.26 -22.25
CA ILE A 320 -10.86 2.95 -22.16
C ILE A 320 -10.86 4.29 -22.93
N GLU A 321 -11.64 4.40 -24.02
CA GLU A 321 -11.75 5.66 -24.76
C GLU A 321 -12.30 6.77 -23.87
N SER A 322 -13.39 6.49 -23.14
CA SER A 322 -13.99 7.46 -22.21
C SER A 322 -13.04 7.88 -21.08
N LYS A 323 -12.23 6.93 -20.60
CA LYS A 323 -11.23 7.20 -19.56
C LYS A 323 -10.07 8.05 -20.04
N ASN A 324 -9.80 8.05 -21.34
CA ASN A 324 -8.74 8.81 -21.98
C ASN A 324 -9.25 10.07 -22.69
N GLU A 325 -10.50 10.46 -22.49
CA GLU A 325 -11.04 11.70 -23.07
C GLU A 325 -10.28 12.92 -22.56
N PRO A 326 -9.77 13.80 -23.44
CA PRO A 326 -9.08 15.02 -23.04
C PRO A 326 -9.86 15.86 -22.04
N LYS A 327 -11.18 15.96 -22.25
CA LYS A 327 -12.12 16.70 -21.39
C LYS A 327 -12.09 16.22 -19.94
N ARG A 328 -11.97 14.91 -19.71
CA ARG A 328 -11.90 14.34 -18.35
C ARG A 328 -10.68 14.89 -17.59
N PHE A 329 -9.52 14.93 -18.25
CA PHE A 329 -8.31 15.46 -17.63
C PHE A 329 -8.39 16.97 -17.42
N GLU A 330 -8.98 17.71 -18.35
CA GLU A 330 -9.23 19.15 -18.19
C GLU A 330 -10.16 19.45 -17.00
N GLU A 331 -11.19 18.62 -16.81
CA GLU A 331 -12.09 18.72 -15.66
C GLU A 331 -11.38 18.34 -14.35
N ALA A 332 -10.62 17.24 -14.34
CA ALA A 332 -9.88 16.78 -13.17
C ALA A 332 -8.82 17.78 -12.70
N PHE A 333 -8.10 18.38 -13.65
CA PHE A 333 -7.06 19.38 -13.41
C PHE A 333 -7.53 20.82 -13.60
N LYS A 334 -8.85 21.05 -13.50
CA LYS A 334 -9.39 22.40 -13.51
C LYS A 334 -8.74 23.24 -12.42
N ASP A 335 -8.34 24.46 -12.78
CA ASP A 335 -7.65 25.42 -11.93
C ASP A 335 -6.26 24.94 -11.41
N VAL A 336 -5.72 23.86 -11.98
CA VAL A 336 -4.34 23.40 -11.76
C VAL A 336 -3.44 23.91 -12.90
N PRO A 337 -2.32 24.60 -12.62
CA PRO A 337 -1.41 25.11 -13.65
C PRO A 337 -0.93 24.00 -14.58
N ARG A 338 -0.86 24.27 -15.89
CA ARG A 338 -0.53 23.26 -16.91
C ARG A 338 0.85 22.65 -16.71
N GLU A 339 1.79 23.39 -16.13
CA GLU A 339 3.14 22.97 -15.80
C GLU A 339 3.20 22.00 -14.61
N ALA A 340 2.15 21.92 -13.79
CA ALA A 340 2.10 21.06 -12.62
C ALA A 340 1.62 19.64 -12.94
N TRP A 341 1.12 19.38 -14.15
CA TRP A 341 0.64 18.06 -14.55
C TRP A 341 0.98 17.72 -16.01
N HIS A 342 1.27 16.44 -16.26
CA HIS A 342 1.57 15.93 -17.58
C HIS A 342 0.94 14.55 -17.82
N ILE A 343 0.38 14.35 -19.00
CA ILE A 343 -0.15 13.08 -19.46
C ILE A 343 0.84 12.52 -20.46
N PHE A 344 1.29 11.28 -20.26
CA PHE A 344 2.30 10.64 -21.10
C PHE A 344 1.88 9.25 -21.55
N GLU A 345 2.34 8.81 -22.72
CA GLU A 345 2.22 7.42 -23.17
C GLU A 345 3.57 6.71 -23.06
N ASP A 346 4.67 7.39 -23.40
CA ASP A 346 6.04 6.91 -23.17
C ASP A 346 6.64 7.55 -21.90
N PRO A 347 7.03 6.75 -20.88
CA PRO A 347 7.68 7.26 -19.67
C PRO A 347 8.92 8.12 -19.94
N ALA A 348 9.64 7.93 -21.06
CA ALA A 348 10.81 8.72 -21.41
C ALA A 348 10.50 10.21 -21.63
N GLU A 349 9.26 10.55 -22.01
CA GLU A 349 8.79 11.93 -22.16
C GLU A 349 8.88 12.71 -20.85
N CYS A 350 8.74 12.02 -19.71
CA CYS A 350 8.72 12.63 -18.39
C CYS A 350 10.09 13.12 -17.91
N ASN A 351 11.20 12.58 -18.44
CA ASN A 351 12.55 12.85 -17.91
C ASN A 351 12.86 14.35 -17.84
N LYS A 352 12.71 15.07 -18.96
CA LYS A 352 12.97 16.51 -19.03
C LYS A 352 12.04 17.33 -18.14
N ILE A 353 10.80 16.86 -17.95
CA ILE A 353 9.81 17.54 -17.12
C ILE A 353 10.22 17.42 -15.64
N VAL A 354 10.59 16.21 -15.21
CA VAL A 354 11.10 15.95 -13.86
C VAL A 354 12.36 16.77 -13.60
N GLU A 355 13.34 16.75 -14.52
CA GLU A 355 14.57 17.54 -14.40
C GLU A 355 14.28 19.04 -14.17
N LYS A 356 13.36 19.60 -14.98
CA LYS A 356 12.97 21.01 -14.87
C LYS A 356 12.31 21.31 -13.52
N VAL A 357 11.39 20.47 -13.06
CA VAL A 357 10.68 20.67 -11.79
C VAL A 357 11.62 20.52 -10.60
N VAL A 358 12.48 19.49 -10.61
CA VAL A 358 13.42 19.25 -9.51
C VAL A 358 14.48 20.33 -9.41
N ALA A 359 14.99 20.84 -10.54
CA ALA A 359 15.95 21.94 -10.56
C ALA A 359 15.33 23.30 -10.20
N GLY A 360 14.05 23.50 -10.50
CA GLY A 360 13.35 24.78 -10.30
C GLY A 360 12.77 25.01 -8.91
N ALA A 361 12.68 23.97 -8.07
CA ALA A 361 12.08 24.06 -6.75
C ALA A 361 13.11 24.06 -5.64
#